data_AF-A0A840EWX0-F1
#
_entry.id   AF-A0A840EWX0-F1
#
_cell.length_a   1.000
_cell.length_b   1.000
_cell.length_c   1.000
_cell.angle_alpha   90.00
_cell.angle_beta   90.00
_cell.angle_gamma   90.00
#
_symmetry.space_group_name_H-M   'P 1'
#
loop_
_entity.id
_entity.type
_entity.pdbx_description
1 polymer ?
#
loop_
_entity_poly.entity_id
_entity_poly.type
_entity_poly.pdbx_seq_one_letter_code
_entity_poly.pdbx_strand_id
1 'polypeptide(L)'
;MTHPSLSDALDLLPEAWAGDIADDAAGQGCDVSYAIARSDLRTVTIERVRRHFAAREDDMDWQELSQGQQLDEVFPEYNGVGWPDLLDELGITPVYLVRTP
;
A
#
# COMPACT_ATOMS: atom_id res chain seq x y z
N MET A 1 -0.28 -21.53 6.14
CA MET A 1 -0.07 -20.11 5.81
C MET A 1 -1.01 -19.79 4.66
N THR A 2 -1.88 -18.82 4.85
CA THR A 2 -2.84 -18.38 3.82
C THR A 2 -2.07 -17.47 2.86
N HIS A 3 -2.12 -17.74 1.56
CA HIS A 3 -1.49 -16.86 0.57
C HIS A 3 -2.10 -15.45 0.66
N PRO A 4 -1.29 -14.38 0.65
CA PRO A 4 -1.79 -13.02 0.65
C PRO A 4 -2.76 -12.76 -0.51
N SER A 5 -3.88 -12.13 -0.19
CA SER A 5 -4.90 -11.68 -1.14
C SER A 5 -4.71 -10.21 -1.53
N LEU A 6 -5.50 -9.74 -2.50
CA LEU A 6 -5.56 -8.31 -2.82
C LEU A 6 -5.99 -7.48 -1.60
N SER A 7 -6.90 -8.00 -0.77
CA SER A 7 -7.32 -7.31 0.45
C SER A 7 -6.15 -7.14 1.43
N ASP A 8 -5.33 -8.19 1.60
CA ASP A 8 -4.18 -8.12 2.50
C ASP A 8 -3.13 -7.09 2.02
N ALA A 9 -3.03 -6.86 0.71
CA ALA A 9 -2.17 -5.80 0.16
C ALA A 9 -2.77 -4.41 0.39
N LEU A 10 -4.09 -4.26 0.24
CA LEU A 10 -4.79 -2.99 0.45
C LEU A 10 -4.78 -2.56 1.92
N ASP A 11 -4.82 -3.50 2.87
CA ASP A 11 -4.69 -3.22 4.29
C ASP A 11 -3.32 -2.60 4.67
N LEU A 12 -2.31 -2.74 3.80
CA LEU A 12 -0.99 -2.13 3.97
C LEU A 12 -0.87 -0.74 3.35
N LEU A 13 -1.88 -0.27 2.60
CA LEU A 13 -1.86 1.04 1.97
C LEU A 13 -2.23 2.11 3.00
N PRO A 14 -1.36 3.11 3.27
CA PRO A 14 -1.70 4.19 4.18
C PRO A 14 -2.93 4.97 3.74
N GLU A 15 -3.80 5.35 4.68
CA GLU A 15 -5.07 6.04 4.38
C GLU A 15 -4.83 7.37 3.65
N ALA A 16 -3.79 8.12 4.05
CA ALA A 16 -3.41 9.36 3.39
C ALA A 16 -3.06 9.14 1.90
N TRP A 17 -2.35 8.06 1.57
CA TRP A 17 -1.97 7.74 0.20
C TRP A 17 -3.15 7.22 -0.62
N ALA A 18 -4.03 6.43 -0.01
CA ALA A 18 -5.30 6.04 -0.63
C ALA A 18 -6.16 7.27 -0.98
N GLY A 19 -6.16 8.28 -0.10
CA GLY A 19 -6.79 9.58 -0.33
C GLY A 19 -6.16 10.35 -1.50
N ASP A 20 -4.83 10.47 -1.53
CA ASP A 20 -4.12 11.15 -2.62
C ASP A 20 -4.42 10.52 -4.00
N ILE A 21 -4.45 9.19 -4.09
CA ILE A 21 -4.80 8.47 -5.32
C ILE A 21 -6.27 8.70 -5.70
N ALA A 22 -7.18 8.73 -4.72
CA ALA A 22 -8.59 9.01 -4.96
C ALA A 22 -8.82 10.45 -5.45
N ASP A 23 -8.11 11.42 -4.89
CA ASP A 23 -8.19 12.82 -5.29
C ASP A 23 -7.62 13.03 -6.70
N ASP A 24 -6.52 12.36 -7.06
CA ASP A 24 -5.99 12.35 -8.43
C ASP A 24 -7.00 11.75 -9.42
N ALA A 25 -7.62 10.61 -9.09
CA ALA A 25 -8.68 10.02 -9.91
C ALA A 25 -9.87 10.99 -10.07
N ALA A 26 -10.32 11.62 -8.98
CA ALA A 26 -11.42 12.58 -9.01
C ALA A 26 -11.10 13.82 -9.86
N GLY A 27 -9.86 14.32 -9.79
CA GLY A 27 -9.38 15.42 -10.64
C GLY A 27 -9.43 15.10 -12.13
N GLN A 28 -9.38 13.81 -12.48
CA GLN A 28 -9.52 13.29 -13.85
C GLN A 28 -10.96 12.87 -14.20
N GLY A 29 -11.93 13.14 -13.33
CA GLY A 29 -13.33 12.72 -13.53
C GLY A 29 -13.55 11.21 -13.41
N CYS A 30 -12.63 10.51 -12.75
CA CYS A 30 -12.68 9.08 -12.52
C CYS A 30 -12.97 8.75 -11.04
N ASP A 31 -13.37 7.51 -10.80
CA ASP A 31 -13.26 6.85 -9.51
C ASP A 31 -12.05 5.92 -9.53
N VAL A 32 -11.46 5.64 -8.36
CA VAL A 32 -10.35 4.69 -8.24
C VAL A 32 -10.85 3.32 -7.77
N SER A 33 -10.34 2.28 -8.41
CA SER A 33 -10.35 0.90 -7.91
C SER A 33 -8.92 0.36 -7.90
N TYR A 34 -8.70 -0.83 -7.35
CA TYR A 34 -7.39 -1.47 -7.32
C TYR A 34 -7.49 -2.89 -7.88
N ALA A 35 -6.44 -3.30 -8.59
CA ALA A 35 -6.32 -4.63 -9.14
C ALA A 35 -4.93 -5.21 -8.89
N ILE A 36 -4.81 -6.53 -8.95
CA ILE A 36 -3.52 -7.21 -8.99
C ILE A 36 -2.79 -6.76 -10.27
N ALA A 37 -1.55 -6.33 -10.13
CA ALA A 37 -0.71 -5.94 -11.25
C ALA A 37 -0.42 -7.15 -12.16
N ARG A 38 -0.01 -6.90 -13.40
CA ARG A 38 0.36 -7.97 -14.35
C ARG A 38 1.53 -8.84 -13.87
N SER A 39 2.32 -8.32 -12.93
CA SER A 39 3.45 -9.02 -12.31
C SER A 39 3.04 -9.95 -11.16
N ASP A 40 1.74 -10.16 -10.94
CA ASP A 40 1.14 -10.81 -9.78
C ASP A 40 1.41 -10.08 -8.45
N LEU A 41 0.71 -10.51 -7.40
CA LEU A 41 0.94 -10.03 -6.04
C LEU A 41 2.34 -10.39 -5.55
N ARG A 42 3.02 -9.44 -4.92
CA ARG A 42 4.32 -9.64 -4.28
C ARG A 42 4.15 -10.26 -2.89
N THR A 43 3.66 -11.50 -2.87
CA THR A 43 3.27 -12.22 -1.64
C THR A 43 4.38 -12.25 -0.58
N VAL A 44 5.64 -12.45 -0.97
CA VAL A 44 6.79 -12.41 -0.06
C VAL A 44 6.98 -11.03 0.58
N THR A 45 6.82 -9.96 -0.19
CA THR A 45 6.90 -8.58 0.33
C THR A 45 5.74 -8.29 1.27
N ILE A 46 4.51 -8.66 0.89
CA ILE A 46 3.32 -8.48 1.74
C ILE A 46 3.49 -9.20 3.08
N GLU A 47 3.94 -10.45 3.07
CA GLU A 47 4.21 -11.21 4.31
C GLU A 47 5.34 -10.58 5.14
N ARG A 48 6.39 -10.07 4.49
CA ARG A 48 7.51 -9.36 5.16
C ARG A 48 6.98 -8.14 5.91
N VAL A 49 6.19 -7.29 5.25
CA VAL A 49 5.61 -6.08 5.87
C VAL A 49 4.71 -6.46 7.03
N ARG A 50 3.74 -7.37 6.82
CA ARG A 50 2.82 -7.81 7.88
C ARG A 50 3.55 -8.38 9.09
N ARG A 51 4.57 -9.20 8.87
CA ARG A 51 5.38 -9.77 9.96
C ARG A 51 6.16 -8.69 10.69
N HIS A 52 6.71 -7.71 9.97
CA HIS A 52 7.45 -6.61 10.60
C HIS A 52 6.53 -5.76 11.49
N PHE A 53 5.34 -5.42 10.98
CA PHE A 53 4.35 -4.63 11.71
C PHE A 53 3.84 -5.39 12.95
N ALA A 54 3.49 -6.67 12.79
CA ALA A 54 3.04 -7.50 13.91
C ALA A 54 4.12 -7.70 14.98
N ALA A 55 5.40 -7.77 14.59
CA ALA A 55 6.50 -7.91 15.55
C ALA A 55 6.72 -6.64 16.41
N ARG A 56 6.11 -5.51 16.01
CA ARG A 56 6.23 -4.21 16.68
C ARG A 56 4.88 -3.65 17.17
N GLU A 57 3.85 -4.48 17.20
CA GLU A 57 2.51 -4.07 17.66
C GLU A 57 2.55 -3.46 19.07
N ASP A 58 3.40 -4.01 19.95
CA ASP A 58 3.57 -3.55 21.34
C ASP A 58 4.68 -2.49 21.54
N ASP A 59 5.35 -2.04 20.47
CA ASP A 59 6.43 -1.05 20.56
C ASP A 59 5.87 0.38 20.53
N MET A 60 6.00 1.11 21.65
CA MET A 60 5.43 2.46 21.77
C MET A 60 6.06 3.45 20.79
N ASP A 61 7.37 3.40 20.59
CA ASP A 61 8.08 4.33 19.69
C ASP A 61 7.63 4.07 18.24
N TRP A 62 7.39 2.81 17.90
CA TRP A 62 6.82 2.42 16.61
C TRP A 62 5.40 2.97 16.39
N GLN A 63 4.54 2.94 17.41
CA GLN A 63 3.16 3.45 17.32
C GLN A 63 3.11 4.99 17.20
N GLU A 64 4.16 5.70 17.58
CA GLU A 64 4.27 7.16 17.39
C GLU A 64 4.65 7.55 15.95
N LEU A 65 5.16 6.61 15.16
CA LEU A 65 5.47 6.85 13.75
C LEU A 65 4.20 6.91 12.90
N SER A 66 4.21 7.75 11.86
CA SER A 66 3.19 7.67 10.81
C SER A 66 3.31 6.38 10.01
N GLN A 67 2.22 5.92 9.37
CA GLN A 67 2.24 4.71 8.53
C GLN A 67 3.30 4.78 7.42
N GLY A 68 3.56 5.95 6.86
CA GLY A 68 4.64 6.15 5.87
C GLY A 68 6.03 5.90 6.48
N GLN A 69 6.30 6.45 7.67
CA GLN A 69 7.57 6.23 8.38
C GLN A 69 7.76 4.77 8.83
N GLN A 70 6.67 4.10 9.21
CA GLN A 70 6.68 2.67 9.50
C GLN A 70 7.06 1.85 8.25
N LEU A 71 6.55 2.23 7.08
CA LEU A 71 6.92 1.59 5.82
C LEU A 71 8.38 1.88 5.43
N ASP A 72 8.90 3.09 5.69
CA ASP A 72 10.31 3.43 5.43
C ASP A 72 11.28 2.49 6.14
N GLU A 73 10.94 2.02 7.35
CA GLU A 73 11.75 1.04 8.08
C GLU A 73 11.73 -0.36 7.42
N VAL A 74 10.66 -0.70 6.70
CA VAL A 74 10.55 -1.97 5.95
C VAL A 74 11.22 -1.87 4.57
N PHE A 75 11.40 -0.66 4.06
CA PHE A 75 11.89 -0.34 2.73
C PHE A 75 13.08 0.67 2.79
N PRO A 76 14.16 0.37 3.55
CA PRO A 76 15.26 1.30 3.76
C PRO A 76 16.00 1.72 2.48
N GLU A 77 15.88 0.93 1.41
CA GLU A 77 16.46 1.21 0.10
C GLU A 77 15.82 2.40 -0.64
N TYR A 78 14.59 2.78 -0.28
CA TYR A 78 13.83 3.84 -0.95
C TYR A 78 14.12 5.25 -0.41
N ASN A 79 14.84 5.40 0.72
CA ASN A 79 15.08 6.68 1.40
C ASN A 79 13.81 7.54 1.57
N GLY A 80 12.70 6.90 1.94
CA GLY A 80 11.36 7.50 1.89
C GLY A 80 10.53 6.87 0.80
N VAL A 81 9.84 5.77 1.10
CA VAL A 81 8.99 5.07 0.12
C VAL A 81 7.76 5.90 -0.20
N GLY A 82 7.53 6.15 -1.50
CA GLY A 82 6.32 6.81 -1.97
C GLY A 82 5.18 5.81 -2.21
N TRP A 83 3.96 6.33 -2.36
CA TRP A 83 2.83 5.47 -2.74
C TRP A 83 3.07 4.69 -4.04
N PRO A 84 3.67 5.22 -5.12
CA PRO A 84 3.87 4.44 -6.35
C PRO A 84 4.79 3.25 -6.12
N ASP A 85 5.89 3.48 -5.40
CA ASP A 85 6.87 2.45 -5.06
C ASP A 85 6.22 1.35 -4.20
N LEU A 86 5.38 1.74 -3.22
CA LEU A 86 4.64 0.77 -2.42
C LEU A 86 3.69 -0.07 -3.28
N LEU A 87 2.93 0.53 -4.21
CA LEU A 87 2.01 -0.24 -5.06
C LEU A 87 2.78 -1.27 -5.91
N ASP A 88 3.94 -0.90 -6.43
CA ASP A 88 4.83 -1.81 -7.17
C ASP A 88 5.39 -2.93 -6.27
N GLU A 89 5.82 -2.59 -5.06
CA GLU A 89 6.33 -3.53 -4.06
C GLU A 89 5.26 -4.49 -3.53
N LEU A 90 3.98 -4.10 -3.58
CA LEU A 90 2.84 -4.95 -3.24
C LEU A 90 2.31 -5.74 -4.46
N GLY A 91 2.64 -5.30 -5.68
CA GLY A 91 2.12 -5.89 -6.91
C GLY A 91 0.65 -5.55 -7.17
N ILE A 92 0.24 -4.33 -6.82
CA ILE A 92 -1.10 -3.80 -7.07
C ILE A 92 -1.02 -2.57 -7.97
N THR A 93 -2.07 -2.30 -8.73
CA THR A 93 -2.17 -1.12 -9.59
C THR A 93 -3.48 -0.40 -9.33
N PRO A 94 -3.49 0.94 -9.31
CA PRO A 94 -4.74 1.66 -9.32
C PRO A 94 -5.38 1.56 -10.72
N VAL A 95 -6.70 1.54 -10.76
CA VAL A 95 -7.53 1.45 -11.97
C VAL A 95 -8.50 2.61 -11.95
N TYR A 96 -8.35 3.53 -12.90
CA TYR A 96 -9.17 4.73 -12.96
C TYR A 96 -10.38 4.44 -13.84
N LEU A 97 -11.56 4.51 -13.24
CA LEU A 97 -12.83 4.19 -13.85
C LEU A 97 -13.55 5.50 -14.17
N VAL A 98 -13.79 5.75 -15.46
CA VAL A 98 -14.54 6.93 -15.90
C VAL A 98 -15.92 6.92 -15.26
N ARG A 99 -16.30 8.02 -14.61
CA ARG A 99 -17.64 8.19 -14.07
C ARG A 99 -18.64 8.18 -15.22
N THR A 100 -19.49 7.15 -15.27
CA THR A 100 -20.66 7.19 -16.15
C THR A 100 -21.58 8.33 -15.70
N PRO A 101 -22.02 9.20 -16.64
CA PRO A 101 -22.89 10.34 -16.33
C PRO A 101 -24.29 9.92 -15.84
#